data_AF-A0A3D3NYK5-F1
#
_entry.id   AF-A0A3D3NYK5-F1
#
_cell.length_a   1.000
_cell.length_b   1.000
_cell.length_c   1.000
_cell.angle_alpha   90.00
_cell.angle_beta   90.00
_cell.angle_gamma   90.00
#
_symmetry.space_group_name_H-M   'P 1'
#
loop_
_entity.id
_entity.type
_entity.pdbx_description
1 polymer ?
#
loop_
_entity_poly.entity_id
_entity_poly.type
_entity_poly.pdbx_seq_one_letter_code
_entity_poly.pdbx_strand_id
1 'polypeptide(L)'
;FIDFAPLPGEAEALANPANAAMEKRLLELWQEKSVNLRWPSNNAGLIGLTLAGQSMKSGDSLLIERAFRIYSLIEKEDWDEKRRDEAKRGRLRCLIQLKRIDEAIAEAQKLAESDEEPGLLLEAGLVLAQADFERLKIFEKDHPRWMEDDELAAARTKLYHQTLDQFLQAPLFHGSMEDKAAESLWGAVQVHLFAKENRAALDRARDLLQLYPKTAQAAEARKLLPSETPAPSPDQ
;
A
#
# COMPACT_ATOMS: atom_id res chain seq x y z
N PHE A 1 -23.99 7.14 30.81
CA PHE A 1 -23.22 6.27 29.91
C PHE A 1 -24.19 5.31 29.26
N ILE A 2 -24.23 5.27 27.92
CA ILE A 2 -25.03 4.29 27.19
C ILE A 2 -24.15 3.06 27.03
N ASP A 3 -24.61 1.92 27.54
CA ASP A 3 -23.91 0.65 27.39
C ASP A 3 -24.41 -0.04 26.13
N PHE A 4 -23.50 -0.28 25.19
CA PHE A 4 -23.81 -0.93 23.92
C PHE A 4 -23.50 -2.42 24.02
N ALA A 5 -24.49 -3.18 24.47
CA ALA A 5 -24.38 -4.62 24.49
C ALA A 5 -24.09 -5.18 23.07
N PRO A 6 -23.25 -6.22 22.94
CA PRO A 6 -23.07 -6.91 21.68
C PRO A 6 -24.40 -7.45 21.17
N LEU A 7 -24.66 -7.28 19.87
CA LEU A 7 -25.83 -7.88 19.24
C LEU A 7 -25.61 -9.39 19.05
N PRO A 8 -26.69 -10.18 18.88
CA PRO A 8 -26.57 -11.63 18.66
C PRO A 8 -25.61 -11.98 17.50
N GLY A 9 -24.71 -12.93 17.72
CA GLY A 9 -23.74 -13.38 16.72
C GLY A 9 -22.61 -12.39 16.39
N GLU A 10 -22.52 -11.25 17.07
CA GLU A 10 -21.50 -10.23 16.81
C GLU A 10 -20.08 -10.72 17.12
N ALA A 11 -19.88 -11.33 18.29
CA ALA A 11 -18.58 -11.88 18.68
C ALA A 11 -18.11 -12.98 17.71
N GLU A 12 -19.02 -13.84 17.27
CA GLU A 12 -18.74 -14.91 16.30
C GLU A 12 -18.37 -14.34 14.94
N ALA A 13 -19.09 -13.31 14.49
CA ALA A 13 -18.85 -12.67 13.21
C ALA A 13 -17.50 -11.92 13.17
N LEU A 14 -17.13 -11.26 14.28
CA LEU A 14 -15.82 -10.64 14.44
C LEU A 14 -14.68 -11.66 14.54
N ALA A 15 -14.92 -12.83 15.15
CA ALA A 15 -13.93 -13.89 15.29
C ALA A 15 -13.66 -14.64 13.98
N ASN A 16 -14.70 -14.85 13.14
CA ASN A 16 -14.60 -15.65 11.92
C ASN A 16 -15.04 -14.88 10.66
N PRO A 17 -14.47 -13.71 10.38
CA PRO A 17 -14.98 -12.79 9.36
C PRO A 17 -14.82 -13.31 7.92
N ALA A 18 -13.93 -14.28 7.69
CA ALA A 18 -13.72 -14.90 6.37
C ALA A 18 -14.80 -15.93 6.00
N ASN A 19 -15.64 -16.35 6.95
CA ASN A 19 -16.76 -17.25 6.66
C ASN A 19 -17.89 -16.46 6.00
N ALA A 20 -18.45 -16.95 4.88
CA ALA A 20 -19.49 -16.23 4.12
C ALA A 20 -20.76 -15.90 4.94
N ALA A 21 -21.18 -16.79 5.84
CA ALA A 21 -22.32 -16.52 6.72
C ALA A 21 -21.99 -15.42 7.75
N MET A 22 -20.74 -15.39 8.23
CA MET A 22 -20.26 -14.37 9.16
C MET A 22 -20.03 -13.03 8.48
N GLU A 23 -19.55 -12.99 7.24
CA GLU A 23 -19.46 -11.76 6.45
C GLU A 23 -20.85 -11.14 6.24
N LYS A 24 -21.84 -11.97 5.88
CA LYS A 24 -23.23 -11.52 5.80
C LYS A 24 -23.72 -10.97 7.14
N ARG A 25 -23.38 -11.64 8.25
CA ARG A 25 -23.75 -11.16 9.59
C ARG A 25 -23.08 -9.83 9.92
N LEU A 26 -21.81 -9.63 9.58
CA LEU A 26 -21.10 -8.35 9.74
C LEU A 26 -21.78 -7.23 8.94
N LEU A 27 -22.27 -7.52 7.73
CA LEU A 27 -23.00 -6.55 6.93
C LEU A 27 -24.31 -6.11 7.59
N GLU A 28 -25.09 -7.05 8.11
CA GLU A 28 -26.33 -6.75 8.86
C GLU A 28 -26.03 -5.91 10.10
N LEU A 29 -25.03 -6.32 10.89
CA LEU A 29 -24.60 -5.60 12.09
C LEU A 29 -24.11 -4.18 11.75
N TRP A 30 -23.39 -4.01 10.64
CA TRP A 30 -22.95 -2.70 10.17
C TRP A 30 -24.13 -1.79 9.79
N GLN A 31 -25.11 -2.32 9.06
CA GLN A 31 -26.31 -1.57 8.70
C GLN A 31 -27.09 -1.09 9.94
N GLU A 32 -27.14 -1.90 10.98
CA GLU A 32 -27.83 -1.55 12.23
C GLU A 32 -27.02 -0.58 13.09
N LYS A 33 -25.71 -0.80 13.26
CA LYS A 33 -24.89 -0.07 14.23
C LYS A 33 -24.20 1.18 13.68
N SER A 34 -24.05 1.33 12.36
CA SER A 34 -23.30 2.46 11.76
C SER A 34 -23.86 3.84 12.09
N VAL A 35 -25.16 3.95 12.39
CA VAL A 35 -25.78 5.21 12.85
C VAL A 35 -25.20 5.72 14.17
N ASN A 36 -24.58 4.84 14.96
CA ASN A 36 -24.05 5.12 16.29
C ASN A 36 -22.53 5.32 16.28
N LEU A 37 -21.88 5.53 15.13
CA LEU A 37 -20.42 5.69 15.01
C LEU A 37 -19.85 6.81 15.90
N ARG A 38 -20.59 7.93 16.02
CA ARG A 38 -20.17 9.08 16.84
C ARG A 38 -20.27 8.84 18.34
N TRP A 39 -20.95 7.78 18.78
CA TRP A 39 -21.28 7.59 20.19
C TRP A 39 -20.14 6.85 20.88
N PRO A 40 -19.55 7.43 21.96
CA PRO A 40 -18.43 6.81 22.67
C PRO A 40 -18.72 5.39 23.12
N SER A 41 -17.66 4.56 23.17
CA SER A 41 -17.68 3.16 23.61
C SER A 41 -18.49 2.20 22.72
N ASN A 42 -19.09 2.66 21.62
CA ASN A 42 -19.68 1.76 20.62
C ASN A 42 -18.60 1.10 19.74
N ASN A 43 -18.86 -0.13 19.31
CA ASN A 43 -17.99 -0.92 18.44
C ASN A 43 -18.39 -0.93 16.95
N ALA A 44 -19.34 -0.10 16.52
CA ALA A 44 -19.74 0.02 15.11
C ALA A 44 -18.54 0.18 14.15
N GLY A 45 -17.57 1.04 14.50
CA GLY A 45 -16.35 1.21 13.70
C GLY A 45 -15.54 -0.07 13.57
N LEU A 46 -15.43 -0.86 14.63
CA LEU A 46 -14.70 -2.14 14.58
C LEU A 46 -15.39 -3.10 13.60
N ILE A 47 -16.72 -3.23 13.68
CA ILE A 47 -17.51 -4.07 12.77
C ILE A 47 -17.29 -3.62 11.31
N GLY A 48 -17.37 -2.31 11.05
CA GLY A 48 -17.16 -1.76 9.73
C GLY A 48 -15.73 -1.99 9.20
N LEU A 49 -14.70 -1.77 10.02
CA LEU A 49 -13.30 -2.04 9.66
C LEU A 49 -13.09 -3.52 9.30
N THR A 50 -13.65 -4.44 10.10
CA THR A 50 -13.56 -5.88 9.85
C THR A 50 -14.24 -6.25 8.53
N LEU A 51 -15.46 -5.77 8.31
CA LEU A 51 -16.22 -6.03 7.07
C LEU A 51 -15.52 -5.48 5.83
N ALA A 52 -15.03 -4.23 5.90
CA ALA A 52 -14.30 -3.59 4.81
C ALA A 52 -13.00 -4.35 4.51
N GLY A 53 -12.26 -4.77 5.54
CA GLY A 53 -11.05 -5.58 5.38
C GLY A 53 -11.28 -6.93 4.71
N GLN A 54 -12.41 -7.59 4.93
CA GLN A 54 -12.76 -8.81 4.19
C GLN A 54 -13.15 -8.51 2.75
N SER A 55 -13.94 -7.45 2.55
CA SER A 55 -14.37 -7.01 1.22
C SER A 55 -13.15 -6.75 0.30
N MET A 56 -12.09 -6.16 0.86
CA MET A 56 -10.81 -5.90 0.18
C MET A 56 -10.05 -7.16 -0.27
N LYS A 57 -10.31 -8.33 0.34
CA LYS A 57 -9.62 -9.57 -0.03
C LYS A 57 -10.24 -10.27 -1.24
N SER A 58 -11.48 -9.92 -1.58
CA SER A 58 -12.24 -10.59 -2.65
C SER A 58 -11.73 -10.29 -4.06
N GLY A 59 -11.07 -9.14 -4.26
CA GLY A 59 -10.70 -8.61 -5.58
C GLY A 59 -11.90 -8.13 -6.42
N ASP A 60 -13.13 -8.23 -5.93
CA ASP A 60 -14.33 -7.73 -6.61
C ASP A 60 -14.46 -6.21 -6.44
N SER A 61 -14.47 -5.49 -7.55
CA SER A 61 -14.60 -4.02 -7.59
C SER A 61 -15.84 -3.51 -6.83
N LEU A 62 -16.97 -4.23 -6.87
CA LEU A 62 -18.17 -3.82 -6.12
C LEU A 62 -17.97 -3.93 -4.61
N LEU A 63 -17.27 -4.97 -4.16
CA LEU A 63 -16.96 -5.17 -2.74
C LEU A 63 -15.89 -4.18 -2.27
N ILE A 64 -14.93 -3.84 -3.12
CA ILE A 64 -13.93 -2.81 -2.83
C ILE A 64 -14.57 -1.41 -2.78
N GLU A 65 -15.51 -1.07 -3.66
CA GLU A 65 -16.30 0.16 -3.57
C GLU A 65 -17.14 0.23 -2.28
N ARG A 66 -17.70 -0.91 -1.85
CA ARG A 66 -18.37 -0.99 -0.54
C ARG A 66 -17.38 -0.72 0.60
N ALA A 67 -16.19 -1.32 0.57
CA ALA A 67 -15.14 -1.08 1.55
C ALA A 67 -14.74 0.40 1.59
N PHE A 68 -14.55 1.03 0.43
CA PHE A 68 -14.24 2.45 0.30
C PHE A 68 -15.29 3.32 1.01
N ARG A 69 -16.57 3.05 0.80
CA ARG A 69 -17.67 3.79 1.46
C ARG A 69 -17.70 3.57 2.97
N ILE A 70 -17.46 2.35 3.44
CA ILE A 70 -17.40 2.02 4.87
C ILE A 70 -16.25 2.76 5.53
N TYR A 71 -15.04 2.67 4.97
CA TYR A 71 -13.87 3.39 5.47
C TYR A 71 -14.10 4.90 5.48
N SER A 72 -14.64 5.47 4.40
CA SER A 72 -14.96 6.91 4.34
C SER A 72 -15.91 7.35 5.45
N LEU A 73 -16.90 6.52 5.79
CA LEU A 73 -17.84 6.83 6.86
C LEU A 73 -17.19 6.75 8.24
N ILE A 74 -16.37 5.72 8.49
CA ILE A 74 -15.67 5.54 9.77
C ILE A 74 -14.67 6.68 9.99
N GLU A 75 -13.84 6.99 8.99
CA GLU A 75 -12.87 8.10 9.06
C GLU A 75 -13.55 9.42 9.44
N LYS A 76 -14.75 9.67 8.91
CA LYS A 76 -15.48 10.92 9.15
C LYS A 76 -16.19 10.95 10.49
N GLU A 77 -16.79 9.83 10.90
CA GLU A 77 -17.84 9.81 11.93
C GLU A 77 -17.50 9.02 13.19
N ASP A 78 -16.47 8.16 13.17
CA ASP A 78 -16.15 7.30 14.30
C ASP A 78 -15.58 8.10 15.48
N TRP A 79 -16.00 7.71 16.70
CA TRP A 79 -15.54 8.35 17.92
C TRP A 79 -14.09 7.98 18.30
N ASP A 80 -13.59 6.84 17.83
CA ASP A 80 -12.26 6.32 18.14
C ASP A 80 -11.26 6.74 17.07
N GLU A 81 -10.30 7.57 17.46
CA GLU A 81 -9.26 8.11 16.58
C GLU A 81 -8.44 7.03 15.89
N LYS A 82 -8.08 5.95 16.59
CA LYS A 82 -7.29 4.87 15.98
C LYS A 82 -8.07 4.15 14.88
N ARG A 83 -9.40 4.04 15.05
CA ARG A 83 -10.25 3.45 14.01
C ARG A 83 -10.41 4.38 12.82
N ARG A 84 -10.43 5.70 13.03
CA ARG A 84 -10.41 6.68 11.94
C ARG A 84 -9.10 6.60 11.15
N ASP A 85 -7.97 6.47 11.83
CA ASP A 85 -6.66 6.33 11.17
C ASP A 85 -6.57 5.03 10.36
N GLU A 86 -7.04 3.91 10.92
CA GLU A 86 -7.14 2.65 10.17
C GLU A 86 -8.08 2.78 8.97
N ALA A 87 -9.18 3.52 9.11
CA ALA A 87 -10.10 3.76 8.01
C ALA A 87 -9.48 4.62 6.92
N LYS A 88 -8.70 5.64 7.27
CA LYS A 88 -7.93 6.47 6.33
C LYS A 88 -6.95 5.61 5.51
N ARG A 89 -6.19 4.72 6.16
CA ARG A 89 -5.34 3.71 5.50
C ARG A 89 -6.15 2.79 4.60
N GLY A 90 -7.28 2.28 5.08
CA GLY A 90 -8.21 1.45 4.32
C GLY A 90 -8.72 2.13 3.05
N ARG A 91 -9.09 3.42 3.14
CA ARG A 91 -9.58 4.24 2.03
C ARG A 91 -8.51 4.43 0.96
N LEU A 92 -7.27 4.76 1.35
CA LEU A 92 -6.16 4.87 0.40
C LEU A 92 -5.93 3.55 -0.34
N ARG A 93 -5.91 2.41 0.37
CA ARG A 93 -5.77 1.07 -0.22
C ARG A 93 -6.90 0.74 -1.20
N CYS A 94 -8.14 1.17 -0.93
CA CYS A 94 -9.26 0.99 -1.85
C CYS A 94 -9.04 1.74 -3.16
N LEU A 95 -8.59 3.00 -3.12
CA LEU A 95 -8.36 3.80 -4.33
C LEU A 95 -7.34 3.12 -5.27
N ILE A 96 -6.28 2.56 -4.69
CA ILE A 96 -5.26 1.80 -5.43
C ILE A 96 -5.88 0.57 -6.11
N GLN A 97 -6.62 -0.27 -5.36
CA GLN A 97 -7.22 -1.49 -5.92
C GLN A 97 -8.31 -1.20 -6.96
N LEU A 98 -9.05 -0.11 -6.80
CA LEU A 98 -10.04 0.37 -7.78
C LEU A 98 -9.41 1.02 -9.01
N LYS A 99 -8.07 1.13 -9.07
CA LYS A 99 -7.32 1.82 -10.12
C LYS A 99 -7.74 3.29 -10.28
N ARG A 100 -8.21 3.91 -9.20
CA ARG A 100 -8.54 5.35 -9.11
C ARG A 100 -7.27 6.12 -8.75
N ILE A 101 -6.26 5.98 -9.60
CA ILE A 101 -4.89 6.38 -9.31
C ILE A 101 -4.75 7.89 -9.09
N ASP A 102 -5.45 8.71 -9.88
CA ASP A 102 -5.42 10.18 -9.71
C ASP A 102 -5.95 10.62 -8.34
N GLU A 103 -7.01 9.98 -7.85
CA GLU A 103 -7.55 10.23 -6.52
C GLU A 103 -6.61 9.71 -5.43
N ALA A 104 -6.00 8.54 -5.64
CA ALA A 104 -4.99 8.00 -4.71
C ALA A 104 -3.78 8.93 -4.58
N ILE A 105 -3.31 9.53 -5.69
CA ILE A 105 -2.21 10.51 -5.69
C ILE A 105 -2.63 11.76 -4.94
N ALA A 106 -3.78 12.35 -5.26
CA ALA A 106 -4.25 13.57 -4.61
C ALA A 106 -4.43 13.37 -3.09
N GLU A 107 -4.88 12.18 -2.67
CA GLU A 107 -4.97 11.79 -1.28
C GLU A 107 -3.57 11.65 -0.66
N ALA A 108 -2.68 10.89 -1.29
CA ALA A 108 -1.32 10.64 -0.81
C ALA A 108 -0.50 11.94 -0.67
N GLN A 109 -0.69 12.92 -1.56
CA GLN A 109 -0.06 14.23 -1.46
C GLN A 109 -0.50 14.98 -0.20
N LYS A 110 -1.81 15.00 0.10
CA LYS A 110 -2.33 15.63 1.32
C LYS A 110 -1.77 14.96 2.57
N LEU A 111 -1.67 13.64 2.55
CA LEU A 111 -1.12 12.86 3.67
C LEU A 111 0.36 13.15 3.88
N ALA A 112 1.15 13.23 2.81
CA ALA A 112 2.59 13.50 2.89
C ALA A 112 2.91 14.89 3.49
N GLU A 113 1.98 15.83 3.43
CA GLU A 113 2.13 17.19 3.99
C GLU A 113 1.66 17.32 5.46
N SER A 114 1.22 16.22 6.07
CA SER A 114 0.59 16.21 7.40
C SER A 114 1.36 15.40 8.44
N ASP A 115 1.17 15.73 9.72
CA ASP A 115 1.74 15.00 10.87
C ASP A 115 0.93 13.73 11.18
N GLU A 116 0.80 12.85 10.19
CA GLU A 116 0.03 11.61 10.31
C GLU A 116 0.86 10.44 10.86
N GLU A 117 0.19 9.33 11.13
CA GLU A 117 0.82 8.10 11.58
C GLU A 117 1.88 7.60 10.55
N PRO A 118 3.10 7.22 11.00
CA PRO A 118 4.19 6.85 10.10
C PRO A 118 3.82 5.79 9.06
N GLY A 119 3.04 4.76 9.42
CA GLY A 119 2.61 3.73 8.49
C GLY A 119 1.74 4.25 7.34
N LEU A 120 0.86 5.23 7.61
CA LEU A 120 0.07 5.88 6.56
C LEU A 120 0.95 6.74 5.63
N LEU A 121 1.93 7.46 6.18
CA LEU A 121 2.90 8.23 5.39
C LEU A 121 3.71 7.33 4.45
N LEU A 122 4.06 6.12 4.91
CA LEU A 122 4.74 5.11 4.09
C LEU A 122 3.86 4.59 2.96
N GLU A 123 2.59 4.28 3.23
CA GLU A 123 1.66 3.85 2.18
C GLU A 123 1.42 4.96 1.16
N ALA A 124 1.25 6.21 1.61
CA ALA A 124 1.14 7.38 0.74
C ALA A 124 2.39 7.58 -0.12
N GLY A 125 3.58 7.53 0.49
CA GLY A 125 4.85 7.65 -0.23
C GLY A 125 5.02 6.59 -1.31
N LEU A 126 4.61 5.35 -1.06
CA LEU A 126 4.65 4.27 -2.05
C LEU A 126 3.72 4.54 -3.24
N VAL A 127 2.51 5.07 -3.01
CA VAL A 127 1.58 5.47 -4.08
C VAL A 127 2.20 6.57 -4.95
N LEU A 128 2.80 7.58 -4.31
CA LEU A 128 3.48 8.67 -5.03
C LEU A 128 4.66 8.15 -5.86
N ALA A 129 5.45 7.24 -5.31
CA ALA A 129 6.60 6.65 -6.00
C ALA A 129 6.17 5.86 -7.24
N GLN A 130 5.09 5.06 -7.12
CA GLN A 130 4.51 4.33 -8.25
C GLN A 130 3.99 5.29 -9.33
N ALA A 131 3.33 6.39 -8.93
CA ALA A 131 2.85 7.40 -9.85
C ALA A 131 3.98 8.14 -10.58
N ASP A 132 5.03 8.55 -9.85
CA ASP A 132 6.19 9.21 -10.43
C ASP A 132 6.97 8.27 -11.37
N PHE A 133 6.99 6.97 -11.09
CA PHE A 133 7.56 5.99 -12.03
C PHE A 133 6.74 5.86 -13.32
N GLU A 134 5.42 5.84 -13.25
CA GLU A 134 4.58 5.86 -14.46
C GLU A 134 4.76 7.17 -15.24
N ARG A 135 4.88 8.32 -14.56
CA ARG A 135 5.22 9.59 -15.20
C ARG A 135 6.57 9.52 -15.92
N LEU A 136 7.58 8.89 -15.32
CA LEU A 136 8.89 8.68 -15.96
C LEU A 136 8.77 7.86 -17.24
N LYS A 137 7.99 6.76 -17.21
CA LYS A 137 7.75 5.92 -18.39
C LYS A 137 7.04 6.69 -19.50
N ILE A 138 6.02 7.48 -19.15
CA ILE A 138 5.29 8.33 -20.10
C ILE A 138 6.23 9.40 -20.68
N PHE A 139 7.04 10.05 -19.84
CA PHE A 139 8.01 11.05 -20.29
C PHE A 139 8.96 10.48 -21.35
N GLU A 140 9.60 9.33 -21.09
CA GLU A 140 10.51 8.73 -22.08
C GLU A 140 9.80 8.26 -23.35
N LYS A 141 8.55 7.83 -23.23
CA LYS A 141 7.72 7.44 -24.39
C LYS A 141 7.38 8.65 -25.26
N ASP A 142 7.00 9.76 -24.65
CA ASP A 142 6.62 11.00 -25.35
C ASP A 142 7.84 11.73 -25.90
N HIS A 143 9.01 11.52 -25.28
CA HIS A 143 10.29 12.11 -25.67
C HIS A 143 11.35 11.04 -25.96
N PRO A 144 11.24 10.21 -27.02
CA PRO A 144 12.13 9.08 -27.25
C PRO A 144 13.62 9.45 -27.48
N ARG A 145 13.89 10.73 -27.78
CA ARG A 145 15.25 11.29 -27.94
C ARG A 145 15.57 12.32 -26.86
N TRP A 146 15.01 12.18 -25.67
CA TRP A 146 15.24 13.08 -24.54
C TRP A 146 16.73 13.30 -24.22
N MET A 147 17.61 12.35 -24.57
CA MET A 147 19.06 12.46 -24.39
C MET A 147 19.74 13.47 -25.32
N GLU A 148 19.11 13.85 -26.43
CA GLU A 148 19.67 14.78 -27.42
C GLU A 148 19.36 16.26 -27.10
N ASP A 149 18.51 16.50 -26.09
CA ASP A 149 18.08 17.82 -25.64
C ASP A 149 18.44 18.00 -24.15
N ASP A 150 19.26 19.00 -23.85
CA ASP A 150 19.79 19.23 -22.50
C ASP A 150 18.68 19.50 -21.46
N GLU A 151 17.58 20.19 -21.86
CA GLU A 151 16.46 20.49 -20.96
C GLU A 151 15.66 19.21 -20.66
N LEU A 152 15.38 18.41 -21.68
CA LEU A 152 14.68 17.13 -21.51
C LEU A 152 15.52 16.11 -20.74
N ALA A 153 16.84 16.08 -20.96
CA ALA A 153 17.76 15.23 -20.22
C ALA A 153 17.81 15.61 -18.73
N ALA A 154 17.87 16.90 -18.42
CA ALA A 154 17.81 17.39 -17.04
C ALA A 154 16.46 17.06 -16.38
N ALA A 155 15.35 17.28 -17.09
CA ALA A 155 14.00 16.98 -16.59
C ALA A 155 13.81 15.49 -16.29
N ARG A 156 14.24 14.61 -17.21
CA ARG A 156 14.23 13.16 -17.03
C ARG A 156 15.05 12.76 -15.82
N THR A 157 16.27 13.29 -15.69
CA THR A 157 17.18 12.98 -14.58
C THR A 157 16.59 13.39 -13.23
N LYS A 158 15.97 14.56 -13.16
CA LYS A 158 15.26 15.01 -11.96
C LYS A 158 14.12 14.05 -11.59
N LEU A 159 13.28 13.70 -12.57
CA LEU A 159 12.13 12.79 -12.35
C LEU A 159 12.60 11.40 -11.93
N TYR A 160 13.68 10.90 -12.53
CA TYR A 160 14.33 9.64 -12.16
C TYR A 160 14.78 9.63 -10.69
N HIS A 161 15.54 10.64 -10.25
CA HIS A 161 16.01 10.72 -8.87
C HIS A 161 14.87 10.90 -7.87
N GLN A 162 13.90 11.76 -8.18
CA GLN A 162 12.72 11.95 -7.34
C GLN A 162 11.96 10.63 -7.13
N THR A 163 11.79 9.84 -8.20
CA THR A 163 11.13 8.53 -8.12
C THR A 163 11.91 7.58 -7.22
N LEU A 164 13.24 7.52 -7.37
CA LEU A 164 14.10 6.68 -6.52
C LEU A 164 14.07 7.11 -5.05
N ASP A 165 14.15 8.40 -4.77
CA ASP A 165 14.15 8.93 -3.40
C ASP A 165 12.87 8.52 -2.66
N GLN A 166 11.71 8.61 -3.33
CA GLN A 166 10.44 8.17 -2.75
C GLN A 166 10.40 6.65 -2.51
N PHE A 167 10.85 5.83 -3.46
CA PHE A 167 10.91 4.38 -3.25
C PHE A 167 11.93 3.96 -2.17
N LEU A 168 12.99 4.72 -1.96
CA LEU A 168 14.04 4.42 -0.99
C LEU A 168 13.72 4.95 0.41
N GLN A 169 12.67 5.76 0.58
CA GLN A 169 12.25 6.25 1.88
C GLN A 169 11.66 5.14 2.76
N ALA A 170 10.74 4.32 2.25
CA ALA A 170 10.07 3.31 3.07
C ALA A 170 10.99 2.21 3.62
N PRO A 171 12.00 1.73 2.88
CA PRO A 171 12.99 0.80 3.40
C PRO A 171 13.75 1.28 4.63
N LEU A 172 13.86 2.59 4.88
CA LEU A 172 14.53 3.12 6.09
C LEU A 172 13.84 2.71 7.40
N PHE A 173 12.58 2.28 7.33
CA PHE A 173 11.75 1.93 8.48
C PHE A 173 11.68 0.41 8.74
N HIS A 174 12.83 -0.27 8.55
CA HIS A 174 13.08 -1.72 8.47
C HIS A 174 12.30 -2.70 9.38
N GLY A 175 11.61 -2.26 10.45
CA GLY A 175 10.97 -3.15 11.44
C GLY A 175 9.46 -3.01 11.61
N SER A 176 8.81 -1.99 11.06
CA SER A 176 7.37 -1.75 11.30
C SER A 176 6.46 -2.19 10.15
N MET A 177 6.96 -2.22 8.91
CA MET A 177 6.18 -2.55 7.71
C MET A 177 6.99 -3.31 6.66
N GLU A 178 7.44 -4.53 7.00
CA GLU A 178 8.30 -5.36 6.12
C GLU A 178 7.75 -5.51 4.69
N ASP A 179 6.46 -5.82 4.53
CA ASP A 179 5.84 -6.02 3.21
C ASP A 179 5.89 -4.74 2.36
N LYS A 180 5.63 -3.57 2.96
CA LYS A 180 5.64 -2.28 2.25
C LYS A 180 7.04 -1.79 1.95
N ALA A 181 7.97 -1.99 2.88
CA ALA A 181 9.38 -1.73 2.64
C ALA A 181 9.93 -2.60 1.50
N ALA A 182 9.56 -3.88 1.45
CA ALA A 182 9.92 -4.77 0.35
C ALA A 182 9.28 -4.36 -0.99
N GLU A 183 8.00 -3.99 -0.98
CA GLU A 183 7.30 -3.44 -2.16
C GLU A 183 8.01 -2.19 -2.70
N SER A 184 8.41 -1.29 -1.81
CA SER A 184 9.10 -0.06 -2.17
C SER A 184 10.51 -0.30 -2.73
N LEU A 185 11.29 -1.19 -2.09
CA LEU A 185 12.62 -1.55 -2.56
C LEU A 185 12.58 -2.29 -3.92
N TRP A 186 11.53 -3.09 -4.15
CA TRP A 186 11.28 -3.67 -5.47
C TRP A 186 10.96 -2.60 -6.52
N GLY A 187 10.20 -1.57 -6.16
CA GLY A 187 9.98 -0.40 -7.01
C GLY A 187 11.30 0.25 -7.46
N ALA A 188 12.25 0.46 -6.54
CA ALA A 188 13.57 0.98 -6.87
C ALA A 188 14.34 0.06 -7.85
N VAL A 189 14.27 -1.26 -7.68
CA VAL A 189 14.83 -2.23 -8.65
C VAL A 189 14.25 -2.01 -10.05
N GLN A 190 12.92 -1.87 -10.15
CA GLN A 190 12.24 -1.66 -11.43
C GLN A 190 12.64 -0.34 -12.09
N VAL A 191 12.84 0.73 -11.32
CA VAL A 191 13.29 2.04 -11.81
C VAL A 191 14.70 1.94 -12.40
N HIS A 192 15.64 1.27 -11.70
CA HIS A 192 16.99 1.03 -12.24
C HIS A 192 16.98 0.18 -13.50
N LEU A 193 16.17 -0.89 -13.54
CA LEU A 193 16.02 -1.72 -14.75
C LEU A 193 15.48 -0.91 -15.93
N PHE A 194 14.48 -0.07 -15.69
CA PHE A 194 13.94 0.83 -16.71
C PHE A 194 15.00 1.80 -17.24
N ALA A 195 15.83 2.36 -16.37
CA ALA A 195 16.96 3.20 -16.74
C ALA A 195 18.16 2.44 -17.33
N LYS A 196 18.06 1.11 -17.50
CA LYS A 196 19.13 0.22 -17.98
C LYS A 196 20.37 0.19 -17.07
N GLU A 197 20.21 0.55 -15.80
CA GLU A 197 21.25 0.51 -14.77
C GLU A 197 21.29 -0.86 -14.09
N ASN A 198 21.60 -1.91 -14.86
CA ASN A 198 21.51 -3.30 -14.41
C ASN A 198 22.29 -3.58 -13.12
N ARG A 199 23.47 -2.96 -12.94
CA ARG A 199 24.27 -3.14 -11.72
C ARG A 199 23.53 -2.62 -10.49
N ALA A 200 23.00 -1.40 -10.54
CA ALA A 200 22.26 -0.80 -9.44
C ALA A 200 20.97 -1.58 -9.13
N ALA A 201 20.28 -2.08 -10.16
CA ALA A 201 19.13 -2.96 -10.00
C ALA A 201 19.48 -4.24 -9.24
N LEU A 202 20.59 -4.90 -9.60
CA LEU A 202 21.05 -6.12 -8.93
C LEU A 202 21.47 -5.86 -7.49
N ASP A 203 22.13 -4.73 -7.21
CA ASP A 203 22.52 -4.36 -5.85
C ASP A 203 21.28 -4.15 -4.96
N ARG A 204 20.27 -3.41 -5.43
CA ARG A 204 18.98 -3.27 -4.73
C ARG A 204 18.22 -4.59 -4.57
N ALA A 205 18.29 -5.48 -5.56
CA ALA A 205 17.69 -6.81 -5.45
C ALA A 205 18.37 -7.65 -4.36
N ARG A 206 19.70 -7.55 -4.19
CA ARG A 206 20.42 -8.21 -3.09
C ARG A 206 20.02 -7.63 -1.74
N ASP A 207 19.92 -6.31 -1.62
CA ASP A 207 19.46 -5.65 -0.39
C ASP A 207 18.07 -6.16 0.00
N LEU A 208 17.18 -6.34 -0.98
CA LEU A 208 15.83 -6.86 -0.76
C LEU A 208 15.85 -8.29 -0.21
N LEU A 209 16.72 -9.16 -0.73
CA LEU A 209 16.87 -10.52 -0.21
C LEU A 209 17.49 -10.56 1.18
N GLN A 210 18.41 -9.65 1.47
CA GLN A 210 19.06 -9.57 2.77
C GLN A 210 18.11 -9.06 3.86
N LEU A 211 17.33 -8.02 3.55
CA LEU A 211 16.49 -7.31 4.51
C LEU A 211 15.11 -7.98 4.67
N TYR A 212 14.51 -8.44 3.57
CA TYR A 212 13.12 -8.91 3.53
C TYR A 212 12.96 -10.29 2.87
N PRO A 213 13.70 -11.33 3.30
CA PRO A 213 13.86 -12.59 2.57
C PRO A 213 12.56 -13.42 2.36
N LYS A 214 11.51 -13.14 3.15
CA LYS A 214 10.26 -13.92 3.18
C LYS A 214 9.11 -13.29 2.40
N THR A 215 9.32 -12.11 1.81
CA THR A 215 8.28 -11.37 1.10
C THR A 215 8.07 -11.90 -0.32
N ALA A 216 6.93 -11.59 -0.93
CA ALA A 216 6.66 -11.94 -2.33
C ALA A 216 7.67 -11.29 -3.28
N GLN A 217 8.08 -10.06 -2.99
CA GLN A 217 9.08 -9.33 -3.76
C GLN A 217 10.46 -9.99 -3.70
N ALA A 218 10.80 -10.66 -2.60
CA ALA A 218 12.03 -11.45 -2.53
C ALA A 218 12.02 -12.62 -3.51
N ALA A 219 10.86 -13.22 -3.78
CA ALA A 219 10.76 -14.25 -4.81
C ALA A 219 11.04 -13.69 -6.21
N GLU A 220 10.57 -12.47 -6.51
CA GLU A 220 10.86 -11.81 -7.78
C GLU A 220 12.34 -11.40 -7.90
N ALA A 221 12.93 -10.85 -6.83
CA ALA A 221 14.34 -10.48 -6.80
C ALA A 221 15.28 -11.69 -7.04
N ARG A 222 14.94 -12.87 -6.50
CA ARG A 222 15.72 -14.10 -6.77
C ARG A 222 15.75 -14.48 -8.25
N LYS A 223 14.69 -14.18 -9.01
CA LYS A 223 14.65 -14.48 -10.46
C LYS A 223 15.58 -13.57 -11.27
N LEU A 224 15.88 -12.36 -10.76
CA LEU A 224 16.77 -11.41 -11.41
C LEU A 224 18.25 -11.71 -11.15
N LEU A 225 18.57 -12.28 -9.99
CA LEU A 225 19.95 -12.61 -9.67
C LEU A 225 20.37 -13.86 -10.46
N PRO A 226 21.54 -13.85 -11.12
CA PRO A 226 22.07 -15.05 -11.73
C PRO A 226 22.21 -16.13 -10.66
N SER A 227 21.81 -17.36 -10.99
CA SER A 227 22.09 -18.53 -10.16
C SER A 227 23.58 -18.50 -9.83
N GLU A 228 23.93 -18.47 -8.54
CA GLU A 228 25.31 -18.68 -8.13
C GLU A 228 25.68 -20.10 -8.55
N THR A 229 26.26 -20.26 -9.74
CA THR A 229 27.06 -21.44 -10.03
C THR A 229 28.23 -21.33 -9.06
N PRO A 230 28.41 -22.25 -8.10
CA PRO A 230 29.57 -22.19 -7.23
C PRO A 230 30.80 -22.23 -8.15
N ALA A 231 31.68 -21.25 -8.00
CA ALA A 231 32.96 -21.27 -8.67
C ALA A 231 33.61 -22.64 -8.36
N PRO A 232 34.14 -23.36 -9.37
CA PRO A 232 34.86 -24.60 -9.08
C PRO A 232 35.99 -24.23 -8.12
N SER A 233 36.02 -24.91 -6.96
CA SER A 233 37.10 -24.74 -5.99
C SER A 233 38.43 -24.85 -6.73
N PRO A 234 39.33 -23.85 -6.63
CA PRO A 234 40.72 -24.11 -6.95
C PRO A 234 41.23 -25.09 -5.89
N ASP A 235 41.91 -26.13 -6.36
CA ASP A 235 42.64 -27.16 -5.61
C ASP A 235 41.93 -28.52 -5.43
N GLN A 236 42.10 -29.36 -6.46
CA GLN A 236 42.55 -30.76 -6.31
C GLN A 236 43.83 -30.96 -7.12
#